data_AF-A0A0F9C7D9-F1
#
_entry.id   AF-A0A0F9C7D9-F1
#
_cell.length_a   1.000
_cell.length_b   1.000
_cell.length_c   1.000
_cell.angle_alpha   90.00
_cell.angle_beta   90.00
_cell.angle_gamma   90.00
#
_symmetry.space_group_name_H-M   'P 1'
#
loop_
_entity.id
_entity.type
_entity.pdbx_description
1 polymer ?
#
loop_
_entity_poly.entity_id
_entity_poly.type
_entity_poly.pdbx_seq_one_letter_code
_entity_poly.pdbx_strand_id
1 'polypeptide(L)'
;MSDEYAVYLKSPKWIALRKRAAARAKNLCEFCGRQGEAIHHVFYPRVLKDDHLDNLIVVCKSCHELSHGIRRSAGQQQGIKTIMSCVI
;
A
#
# COMPACT_ATOMS: atom_id res chain seq x y z
N MET A 1 9.40 12.02 -9.03
CA MET A 1 10.35 11.29 -8.16
C MET A 1 11.72 11.35 -8.80
N SER A 2 12.81 11.53 -8.04
CA SER A 2 14.20 11.71 -8.54
C SER A 2 14.89 10.39 -8.88
N ASP A 3 15.95 10.44 -9.69
CA ASP A 3 16.75 9.25 -10.07
C ASP A 3 17.36 8.49 -8.89
N GLU A 4 17.73 9.21 -7.82
CA GLU A 4 18.28 8.65 -6.58
C GLU A 4 17.28 7.71 -5.88
N TYR A 5 15.99 8.01 -5.98
CA TYR A 5 14.94 7.17 -5.43
C TYR A 5 14.85 5.83 -6.17
N ALA A 6 14.94 5.84 -7.49
CA ALA A 6 14.94 4.62 -8.29
C ALA A 6 16.16 3.74 -8.00
N VAL A 7 17.33 4.35 -7.74
CA VAL A 7 18.53 3.64 -7.30
C VAL A 7 18.34 3.04 -5.91
N TYR A 8 17.78 3.79 -4.96
CA TYR A 8 17.49 3.30 -3.63
C TYR A 8 16.55 2.10 -3.62
N LEU A 9 15.49 2.10 -4.45
CA LEU A 9 14.57 0.97 -4.58
C LEU A 9 15.23 -0.30 -5.15
N LYS A 10 16.40 -0.19 -5.78
CA LYS A 10 17.20 -1.34 -6.24
C LYS A 10 18.27 -1.75 -5.23
N SER A 11 18.46 -0.98 -4.15
CA SER A 11 19.49 -1.23 -3.15
C SER A 11 19.21 -2.50 -2.34
N PRO A 12 20.26 -3.23 -1.90
CA PRO A 12 20.09 -4.41 -1.04
C PRO A 12 19.42 -4.07 0.29
N LYS A 13 19.63 -2.84 0.79
CA LYS A 13 18.97 -2.33 2.00
C LYS A 13 17.45 -2.33 1.84
N TRP A 14 16.95 -1.76 0.75
CA TRP A 14 15.51 -1.73 0.47
C TRP A 14 14.93 -3.13 0.28
N ILE A 15 15.63 -4.01 -0.45
CA ILE A 15 15.19 -5.40 -0.65
C ILE A 15 15.05 -6.14 0.69
N ALA A 16 16.01 -5.94 1.61
CA ALA A 16 15.96 -6.54 2.94
C ALA A 16 14.79 -5.99 3.77
N LEU A 17 14.56 -4.67 3.76
CA LEU A 17 13.42 -4.04 4.43
C LEU A 17 12.09 -4.55 3.87
N ARG A 18 11.97 -4.63 2.53
CA ARG A 18 10.78 -5.15 1.85
C ARG A 18 10.45 -6.58 2.26
N LYS A 19 11.46 -7.45 2.31
CA LYS A 19 11.28 -8.85 2.74
C LYS A 19 10.83 -8.93 4.20
N ARG A 20 11.42 -8.13 5.09
CA ARG A 20 11.03 -8.11 6.52
C ARG A 20 9.61 -7.58 6.72
N ALA A 21 9.21 -6.53 6.01
CA ALA A 21 7.85 -6.00 6.07
C ALA A 21 6.83 -7.02 5.54
N ALA A 22 7.12 -7.66 4.41
CA ALA A 22 6.29 -8.73 3.85
C ALA A 22 6.16 -9.92 4.82
N ALA A 23 7.25 -10.34 5.47
CA ALA A 23 7.24 -11.39 6.48
C ALA A 23 6.42 -11.01 7.72
N ARG A 24 6.56 -9.76 8.23
CA ARG A 24 5.76 -9.22 9.34
C ARG A 24 4.27 -9.32 9.05
N ALA A 25 3.87 -8.89 7.86
CA ALA A 25 2.48 -8.87 7.43
C ALA A 25 1.97 -10.23 6.91
N LYS A 26 2.81 -11.28 6.92
CA LYS A 26 2.51 -12.60 6.32
C LYS A 26 2.05 -12.50 4.86
N ASN A 27 2.60 -11.54 4.10
CA ASN A 27 2.18 -11.16 2.75
C ASN A 27 0.71 -10.75 2.62
N LEU A 28 0.08 -10.27 3.70
CA LEU A 28 -1.27 -9.75 3.71
C LEU A 28 -1.25 -8.22 3.80
N CYS A 29 -2.30 -7.60 3.26
CA CYS A 29 -2.57 -6.18 3.33
C CYS A 29 -2.94 -5.83 4.77
N GLU A 30 -2.19 -4.94 5.40
CA GLU A 30 -2.41 -4.52 6.79
C GLU A 30 -3.71 -3.69 6.96
N PHE A 31 -4.34 -3.23 5.87
CA PHE A 31 -5.63 -2.53 5.92
C PHE A 31 -6.86 -3.43 5.75
N CYS A 32 -6.79 -4.45 4.88
CA CYS A 32 -7.97 -5.22 4.48
C CYS A 32 -7.79 -6.74 4.53
N GLY A 33 -6.60 -7.23 4.85
CA GLY A 33 -6.30 -8.65 4.98
C GLY A 33 -6.19 -9.44 3.66
N ARG A 34 -6.39 -8.80 2.49
CA ARG A 34 -6.14 -9.43 1.18
C ARG A 34 -4.65 -9.62 0.91
N GLN A 35 -4.28 -10.33 -0.16
CA GLN A 35 -2.89 -10.46 -0.58
C GLN A 35 -2.22 -9.07 -0.74
N GLY A 36 -1.10 -8.89 -0.05
CA GLY A 36 -0.24 -7.71 -0.13
C GLY A 36 0.73 -7.82 -1.30
N GLU A 37 0.72 -6.83 -2.18
CA GLU A 37 1.55 -6.82 -3.41
C GLU A 37 2.56 -5.67 -3.41
N ALA A 38 2.19 -4.56 -2.75
CA ALA A 38 2.97 -3.33 -2.70
C ALA A 38 3.32 -2.97 -1.25
N ILE A 39 4.40 -2.21 -1.10
CA ILE A 39 4.75 -1.56 0.15
C ILE A 39 4.48 -0.07 -0.01
N HIS A 40 3.73 0.48 0.92
CA HIS A 40 3.43 1.90 1.03
C HIS A 40 4.34 2.52 2.10
N HIS A 41 5.00 3.62 1.77
CA HIS A 41 5.66 4.48 2.75
C HIS A 41 4.62 5.35 3.46
N VAL A 42 4.56 5.29 4.79
CA VAL A 42 3.67 6.16 5.57
C VAL A 42 4.14 7.60 5.51
N PHE A 43 5.45 7.79 5.64
CA PHE A 43 6.13 9.07 5.47
C PHE A 43 7.26 8.91 4.48
N TYR A 44 7.41 9.85 3.54
CA TYR A 44 8.60 9.87 2.68
C TYR A 44 9.76 10.49 3.46
N PRO A 45 10.81 9.72 3.80
CA PRO A 45 11.94 10.27 4.55
C PRO A 45 12.68 11.28 3.67
N ARG A 46 13.11 12.40 4.28
CA ARG A 46 13.95 13.41 3.59
C ARG A 46 15.28 12.83 3.13
N VAL A 47 15.78 11.83 3.86
CA VAL A 47 17.00 11.09 3.55
C VAL A 47 16.62 9.62 3.40
N LEU A 48 16.79 9.05 2.20
CA LEU A 48 16.40 7.66 1.89
C LEU A 48 17.14 6.63 2.78
N LYS A 49 18.26 7.01 3.40
CA LYS A 49 19.00 6.17 4.33
C LYS A 49 18.30 6.00 5.68
N ASP A 50 17.37 6.85 6.06
CA ASP A 50 16.64 6.78 7.34
C ASP A 50 15.31 6.04 7.23
N ASP A 51 15.15 5.22 6.19
CA ASP A 51 13.96 4.40 6.05
C ASP A 51 14.00 3.20 7.01
N HIS A 52 12.86 2.92 7.64
CA HIS A 52 12.71 1.94 8.72
C HIS A 52 11.48 1.07 8.50
N LEU A 53 11.46 -0.12 9.11
CA LEU A 53 10.37 -1.07 8.98
C LEU A 53 9.02 -0.51 9.42
N ASP A 54 9.01 0.37 10.42
CA ASP A 54 7.78 0.97 10.97
C ASP A 54 7.19 2.03 10.04
N ASN A 55 8.00 2.55 9.11
CA ASN A 55 7.56 3.47 8.08
C ASN A 55 6.97 2.76 6.84
N LEU A 56 6.99 1.43 6.83
CA LEU A 56 6.56 0.60 5.70
C LEU A 56 5.30 -0.18 6.07
N ILE A 57 4.28 -0.07 5.24
CA ILE A 57 3.03 -0.81 5.38
C ILE A 57 2.82 -1.69 4.16
N VAL A 58 2.47 -2.95 4.38
CA VAL A 58 2.15 -3.88 3.28
C VAL A 58 0.70 -3.67 2.87
N VAL A 59 0.48 -3.42 1.58
CA VAL A 59 -0.83 -3.08 1.04
C VAL A 59 -1.13 -3.82 -0.26
N CYS A 60 -2.40 -4.13 -0.48
CA CYS A 60 -2.88 -4.57 -1.80
C CYS A 60 -2.99 -3.36 -2.74
N LYS A 61 -2.96 -3.59 -4.06
CA LYS A 61 -3.05 -2.53 -5.08
C LYS A 61 -4.21 -1.55 -4.84
N SER A 62 -5.40 -2.07 -4.54
CA SER A 62 -6.57 -1.22 -4.26
C SER A 62 -6.40 -0.31 -3.03
N CYS A 63 -5.83 -0.80 -1.94
CA CYS A 63 -5.57 0.02 -0.76
C CYS A 63 -4.43 1.00 -1.03
N HIS A 64 -3.40 0.58 -1.77
CA HIS A 64 -2.29 1.44 -2.17
C HIS A 64 -2.78 2.66 -2.97
N GLU A 65 -3.66 2.46 -3.95
CA GLU A 65 -4.26 3.53 -4.75
C GLU A 65 -5.15 4.45 -3.91
N LEU A 66 -5.90 3.91 -2.94
CA LEU A 66 -6.67 4.71 -1.98
C LEU A 66 -5.76 5.55 -1.08
N SER A 67 -4.63 5.00 -0.63
CA SER A 67 -3.66 5.68 0.25
C SER A 67 -2.93 6.83 -0.43
N HIS A 68 -2.66 6.76 -1.74
CA HIS A 68 -2.09 7.88 -2.50
C HIS A 68 -3.07 9.04 -2.73
N GLY A 69 -4.28 8.93 -2.20
CA GLY A 69 -5.32 9.92 -2.40
C GLY A 69 -5.99 9.67 -3.74
N ILE A 70 -7.29 9.42 -3.65
CA ILE A 70 -8.24 9.55 -4.73
C ILE A 70 -7.93 10.86 -5.52
N ARG A 71 -7.26 10.74 -6.67
CA ARG A 71 -7.45 11.68 -7.78
C ARG A 71 -8.62 11.17 -8.62
N ARG A 72 -9.83 11.18 -8.05
CA ARG A 72 -11.03 11.08 -8.89
C ARG A 72 -11.22 12.43 -9.56
N SER A 73 -10.61 12.58 -10.72
CA SER A 73 -11.29 13.29 -11.80
C SER A 73 -12.66 12.62 -11.97
N ALA A 74 -13.71 13.42 -12.05
CA ALA A 74 -15.12 13.06 -11.96
C ALA A 74 -15.52 11.72 -12.63
N GLY A 75 -16.40 10.96 -11.96
CA GLY A 75 -17.20 9.93 -12.62
C GLY A 75 -17.38 8.61 -11.87
N GLN A 76 -18.64 8.32 -11.53
CA GLN A 76 -19.26 6.99 -11.46
C GLN A 76 -19.12 6.10 -10.21
N GLN A 77 -20.09 6.31 -9.31
CA GLN A 77 -21.08 5.35 -8.78
C GLN A 77 -20.62 4.15 -7.94
N GLN A 78 -20.95 4.24 -6.65
CA GLN A 78 -20.99 3.14 -5.69
C GLN A 78 -22.24 2.30 -5.96
N GLY A 79 -22.06 1.02 -6.30
CA GLY A 79 -23.14 0.04 -6.28
C GLY A 79 -23.31 -0.50 -4.86
N ILE A 80 -24.33 0.00 -4.15
CA ILE A 80 -24.75 -0.54 -2.86
C ILE A 80 -25.46 -1.86 -3.14
N LYS A 81 -24.80 -2.99 -2.94
CA LYS A 81 -25.43 -4.31 -2.93
C LYS A 81 -25.83 -4.66 -1.50
N THR A 82 -27.07 -4.37 -1.13
CA THR A 82 -27.74 -5.16 -0.08
C THR A 82 -29.18 -5.41 -0.48
N ILE A 83 -29.38 -6.66 -0.90
CA ILE A 83 -30.63 -7.39 -0.93
C ILE A 83 -31.28 -7.38 0.48
N MET A 84 -32.50 -6.86 0.61
CA MET A 84 -33.45 -7.38 1.58
C MET A 84 -34.73 -7.74 0.83
N SER A 85 -34.78 -9.03 0.51
CA SER A 85 -35.99 -9.82 0.35
C SER A 85 -36.88 -9.72 1.61
N CYS A 86 -38.12 -10.17 1.47
CA CYS A 86 -39.21 -10.28 2.45
C CYS A 86 -40.17 -9.07 2.51
N VAL A 87 -41.49 -9.22 2.49
CA VAL A 87 -42.37 -10.41 2.34
C VAL A 87 -43.79 -9.86 2.27
N ILE A 88 -44.61 -10.45 1.38
CA ILE A 88 -46.09 -10.44 1.29
C ILE A 88 -46.79 -9.08 1.11
#